data_AF-A0A670ZPT0-F1
#
_entry.id   AF-A0A670ZPT0-F1
#
_cell.length_a   1.000
_cell.length_b   1.000
_cell.length_c   1.000
_cell.angle_alpha   90.00
_cell.angle_beta   90.00
_cell.angle_gamma   90.00
#
_symmetry.space_group_name_H-M   'P 1'
#
loop_
_entity.id
_entity.type
_entity.pdbx_description
1 polymer ?
#
loop_
_entity_poly.entity_id
_entity_poly.type
_entity_poly.pdbx_seq_one_letter_code
_entity_poly.pdbx_strand_id
1 'polypeptide(L)'
;MQNEPVGAPSSGREGQPSGMLKDLILRWFLETQIVLLLQDGRLPDWFHGFLSREAETLLENEEFGCFLIRLNEKAFGYILSYR
;
A
#
# COMPACT_ATOMS: atom_id res chain seq x y z
N MET A 1 48.20 -17.08 17.00
CA MET A 1 47.20 -16.77 18.03
C MET A 1 47.27 -15.27 18.22
N GLN A 2 46.31 -14.40 17.96
CA GLN A 2 44.91 -14.50 17.58
C GLN A 2 44.63 -13.13 16.91
N ASN A 3 44.27 -13.08 15.64
CA ASN A 3 43.81 -11.83 15.01
C ASN A 3 42.30 -11.92 14.93
N GLU A 4 41.58 -11.21 15.82
CA GLU A 4 40.15 -10.96 15.66
C GLU A 4 39.96 -9.54 15.11
N PRO A 5 39.32 -9.34 13.95
CA PRO A 5 38.81 -8.02 13.61
C PRO A 5 37.52 -7.77 14.39
N VAL A 6 37.57 -6.79 15.30
CA VAL A 6 36.43 -6.28 16.05
C VAL A 6 35.36 -5.78 15.08
N GLY A 7 34.10 -6.06 15.43
CA GLY A 7 32.93 -6.03 14.56
C GLY A 7 32.79 -4.80 13.66
N ALA A 8 32.44 -5.08 12.41
CA ALA A 8 31.82 -4.11 11.52
C ALA A 8 30.56 -3.51 12.18
N PRO A 9 30.21 -2.25 11.87
CA PRO A 9 28.99 -1.64 12.39
C PRO A 9 27.76 -2.25 11.69
N SER A 10 27.24 -3.35 12.22
CA SER A 10 25.96 -3.93 11.82
C SER A 10 24.83 -3.16 12.48
N SER A 11 24.52 -1.95 12.01
CA SER A 11 23.23 -1.31 12.29
C SER A 11 22.93 -0.28 11.21
N GLY A 12 22.99 -0.71 9.96
CA GLY A 12 22.10 -0.15 8.95
C GLY A 12 20.68 -0.42 9.41
N ARG A 13 20.04 0.57 10.04
CA ARG A 13 18.58 0.72 9.91
C ARG A 13 18.36 1.03 8.42
N GLU A 14 18.42 0.00 7.60
CA GLU A 14 17.84 0.01 6.27
C GLU A 14 16.33 0.10 6.50
N GLY A 15 15.84 1.33 6.69
CA GLY A 15 14.44 1.61 6.44
C GLY A 15 14.22 1.17 5.01
N GLN A 16 13.54 0.03 4.82
CA GLN A 16 13.36 -0.53 3.49
C GLN A 16 12.82 0.58 2.58
N PRO A 17 13.39 0.76 1.37
CA PRO A 17 12.92 1.79 0.44
C PRO A 17 11.42 1.63 0.10
N SER A 18 10.88 0.40 0.26
CA SER A 18 9.45 0.11 0.12
C SER A 18 8.58 0.77 1.19
N GLY A 19 9.04 0.86 2.44
CA GLY A 19 8.29 1.52 3.52
C GLY A 19 8.19 3.03 3.27
N MET A 20 9.32 3.67 2.94
CA MET A 20 9.37 5.09 2.65
C MET A 20 8.51 5.47 1.43
N LEU A 21 8.52 4.65 0.36
CA LEU A 21 7.68 4.89 -0.81
C LEU A 21 6.18 4.76 -0.48
N LYS A 22 5.81 3.77 0.33
CA LYS A 22 4.42 3.57 0.76
C LYS A 22 3.90 4.77 1.56
N ASP A 23 4.73 5.35 2.43
CA ASP A 23 4.41 6.59 3.15
C ASP A 23 4.23 7.79 2.21
N LEU A 24 5.08 7.93 1.19
CA LEU A 24 4.93 8.99 0.17
C LEU A 24 3.63 8.84 -0.61
N ILE A 25 3.27 7.62 -1.00
CA ILE A 25 2.03 7.35 -1.74
C ILE A 25 0.81 7.61 -0.85
N LEU A 26 0.86 7.22 0.43
CA LEU A 26 -0.20 7.52 1.39
C LEU A 26 -0.39 9.02 1.54
N ARG A 27 0.71 9.76 1.68
CA ARG A 27 0.67 11.21 1.83
C ARG A 27 0.11 11.88 0.58
N TRP A 28 0.58 11.49 -0.60
CA TRP A 28 0.01 11.97 -1.87
C TRP A 28 -1.49 11.69 -1.98
N PHE A 29 -1.93 10.49 -1.56
CA PHE A 29 -3.35 10.14 -1.55
C PHE A 29 -4.16 11.03 -0.60
N LEU A 30 -3.70 11.22 0.64
CA LEU A 30 -4.37 12.06 1.63
C LEU A 30 -4.38 13.54 1.25
N GLU A 31 -3.33 14.05 0.61
CA GLU A 31 -3.23 15.46 0.25
C GLU A 31 -3.98 15.79 -1.06
N THR A 32 -4.14 14.84 -1.98
CA THR A 32 -4.68 15.12 -3.32
C THR A 32 -5.93 14.33 -3.69
N GLN A 33 -6.03 13.06 -3.30
CA GLN A 33 -7.04 12.15 -3.80
C GLN A 33 -8.21 11.94 -2.83
N ILE A 34 -7.97 11.98 -1.51
CA ILE A 34 -9.01 11.69 -0.52
C ILE A 34 -10.23 12.59 -0.68
N VAL A 35 -10.01 13.89 -0.97
CA VAL A 35 -11.10 14.86 -1.17
C VAL A 35 -11.94 14.57 -2.41
N LEU A 36 -11.37 13.87 -3.40
CA LEU A 36 -12.08 13.47 -4.63
C LEU A 36 -12.87 12.17 -4.42
N LEU A 37 -12.43 11.34 -3.49
CA LEU A 37 -13.03 10.04 -3.20
C LEU A 37 -14.08 10.09 -2.09
N LEU A 38 -13.98 11.04 -1.17
CA LEU A 38 -14.94 11.19 -0.08
C LEU A 38 -16.33 11.52 -0.62
N GLN A 39 -17.29 10.66 -0.32
CA GLN A 39 -18.71 10.87 -0.53
C GLN A 39 -19.35 11.04 0.85
N ASP A 40 -19.91 12.21 1.13
CA ASP A 40 -20.50 12.54 2.45
C ASP A 40 -19.55 12.30 3.64
N GLY A 41 -18.25 12.57 3.44
CA GLY A 41 -17.23 12.38 4.48
C GLY A 41 -16.84 10.92 4.72
N ARG A 42 -17.28 9.99 3.87
CA ARG A 42 -16.92 8.57 3.93
C ARG A 42 -16.21 8.14 2.65
N LEU A 43 -15.22 7.26 2.80
CA LEU A 43 -14.63 6.60 1.65
C LEU A 43 -15.65 5.59 1.08
N PRO A 44 -15.70 5.41 -0.24
CA PRO A 44 -16.60 4.44 -0.86
C PRO A 44 -16.27 3.02 -0.42
N ASP A 45 -17.28 2.16 -0.33
CA ASP A 45 -17.10 0.79 0.14
C ASP A 45 -16.23 -0.06 -0.80
N TRP A 46 -16.11 0.33 -2.08
CA TRP A 46 -15.22 -0.29 -3.05
C TRP A 46 -13.75 0.13 -2.91
N PHE A 47 -13.43 1.11 -2.05
CA PHE A 47 -12.07 1.60 -1.83
C PHE A 47 -11.51 1.14 -0.49
N HIS A 48 -10.39 0.40 -0.53
CA HIS A 48 -9.80 -0.20 0.67
C HIS A 48 -8.38 0.28 1.00
N GLY A 49 -7.90 1.35 0.36
CA GLY A 49 -6.55 1.87 0.62
C GLY A 49 -5.46 0.88 0.20
N PHE A 50 -4.41 0.70 1.00
CA PHE A 50 -3.37 -0.31 0.75
C PHE A 50 -3.87 -1.72 1.12
N LEU A 51 -4.88 -2.20 0.42
CA LEU A 51 -5.33 -3.57 0.57
C LEU A 51 -4.40 -4.49 -0.24
N SER A 52 -3.95 -5.58 0.37
CA SER A 52 -3.03 -6.51 -0.29
C SER A 52 -3.82 -7.47 -1.21
N ARG A 53 -3.31 -8.68 -1.39
CA ARG A 53 -3.88 -9.76 -2.20
C ARG A 53 -5.29 -10.20 -1.75
N GLU A 54 -5.76 -9.74 -0.59
CA GLU A 54 -7.11 -10.03 -0.07
C GLU A 54 -8.23 -9.46 -0.95
N ALA A 55 -7.96 -8.41 -1.75
CA ALA A 55 -8.95 -7.84 -2.66
C ALA A 55 -9.50 -8.86 -3.67
N GLU A 56 -8.65 -9.75 -4.17
CA GLU A 56 -9.04 -10.81 -5.11
C GLU A 56 -9.91 -11.85 -4.40
N THR A 57 -9.55 -12.25 -3.17
CA THR A 57 -10.34 -13.18 -2.36
C THR A 57 -11.69 -12.62 -1.90
N LEU A 58 -11.78 -11.32 -1.64
CA LEU A 58 -13.07 -10.65 -1.39
C LEU A 58 -13.98 -10.77 -2.61
N LEU A 59 -13.42 -10.55 -3.80
CA LEU A 59 -14.15 -10.65 -5.05
C LEU A 59 -14.49 -12.09 -5.46
N GLU A 60 -13.76 -13.11 -4.99
CA GLU A 60 -14.03 -14.53 -5.26
C GLU A 60 -15.39 -15.04 -4.76
N ASN A 61 -16.05 -14.32 -3.84
CA ASN A 61 -17.39 -14.67 -3.37
C ASN A 61 -18.50 -13.70 -3.82
N GLU A 62 -18.15 -12.61 -4.50
CA GLU A 62 -19.08 -11.58 -4.98
C GLU A 62 -19.77 -11.90 -6.34
N GLU A 63 -20.66 -11.04 -6.81
CA GLU A 63 -21.24 -11.21 -8.15
C GLU A 63 -20.29 -10.75 -9.28
N PHE A 64 -20.49 -11.26 -10.49
CA PHE A 64 -19.76 -10.79 -11.67
C PHE A 64 -20.04 -9.31 -11.91
N GLY A 65 -18.99 -8.53 -12.16
CA GLY A 65 -19.10 -7.07 -12.28
C GLY A 65 -18.71 -6.32 -11.00
N CYS A 66 -18.52 -7.01 -9.87
CA CYS A 66 -17.95 -6.40 -8.68
C CYS A 66 -16.48 -6.03 -8.88
N PHE A 67 -16.09 -4.88 -8.34
CA PHE A 67 -14.73 -4.37 -8.42
C PHE A 67 -14.30 -3.71 -7.12
N LEU A 68 -12.99 -3.72 -6.87
CA LEU A 68 -12.35 -3.03 -5.76
C LEU A 68 -11.19 -2.20 -6.28
N ILE A 69 -11.04 -0.99 -5.73
CA ILE A 69 -9.91 -0.10 -6.01
C ILE A 69 -9.03 -0.02 -4.77
N ARG A 70 -7.72 -0.19 -4.98
CA ARG A 70 -6.71 -0.15 -3.93
C ARG A 70 -5.51 0.70 -4.34
N LEU A 71 -4.76 1.20 -3.37
CA LEU A 71 -3.54 1.97 -3.59
C LEU A 71 -2.39 1.04 -3.95
N ASN A 72 -1.61 1.45 -4.95
CA ASN A 72 -0.38 0.76 -5.30
C ASN A 72 0.71 1.10 -4.28
N GLU A 73 1.37 0.11 -3.70
CA GLU A 73 2.46 0.32 -2.72
C GLU A 73 3.81 0.67 -3.38
N LYS A 74 3.92 0.46 -4.70
CA LYS A 74 5.17 0.56 -5.46
C LYS A 74 5.20 1.70 -6.47
N ALA A 75 4.07 2.39 -6.69
CA ALA A 75 3.98 3.52 -7.61
C ALA A 75 2.79 4.42 -7.23
N PHE A 76 2.83 5.68 -7.64
CA PHE A 76 1.69 6.58 -7.52
C PHE A 76 0.56 6.11 -8.44
N GLY A 77 -0.57 5.73 -7.83
CA GLY A 77 -1.75 5.30 -8.56
C GLY A 77 -2.52 4.20 -7.85
N TYR A 78 -3.42 3.59 -8.60
CA TYR A 78 -4.36 2.59 -8.11
C TYR A 78 -4.21 1.27 -8.84
N ILE A 79 -4.63 0.21 -8.17
CA ILE A 79 -4.81 -1.11 -8.75
C ILE A 79 -6.31 -1.40 -8.73
N LEU A 80 -6.84 -1.83 -9.87
CA LEU A 80 -8.20 -2.31 -10.02
C LEU A 80 -8.19 -3.83 -9.88
N SER A 81 -8.96 -4.34 -8.92
CA SER A 81 -9.30 -5.76 -8.84
C SER A 81 -10.75 -5.91 -9.32
N TYR A 82 -11.02 -6.90 -10.16
CA TYR A 82 -12.32 -7.12 -10.82
C TYR A 82 -12.67 -8.60 -10.82
N ARG A 83 -13.96 -8.92 -10.71
CA ARG A 83 -14.50 -10.29 -10.85
C ARG A 83 -15.24 -10.51 -12.16
#